data_AF-A0A9P6BQA5-F1
#
_entry.id   AF-A0A9P6BQA5-F1
#
_cell.length_a   1.000
_cell.length_b   1.000
_cell.length_c   1.000
_cell.angle_alpha   90.00
_cell.angle_beta   90.00
_cell.angle_gamma   90.00
#
_symmetry.space_group_name_H-M   'P 1'
#
loop_
_entity.id
_entity.type
_entity.pdbx_description
1 polymer ?
#
loop_
_entity_poly.entity_id
_entity_poly.type
_entity_poly.pdbx_seq_one_letter_code
_entity_poly.pdbx_strand_id
1 'polypeptide(L)'
;MLFRVTLIASATLALVASVAEAHSWADCVDWRFKHPSKPSFAASGGKCYGWARKYPMDKTPFGKLDSADPNRHYQQKRGDSNPVPCSDGHSGTEPGSDETRQKPISKAYGGKYGKQASATAGDTMCVRWPAKNHAVKSEPEHYVYINMPKKVLSKDPDQKTFSANNIAKIPFKNCNSNGDTDTTPCGGCFKIPSSLDSGNYVVQWRWMLNQGEYYTSCWDVNVKAKVTTTTTTTTTTTSSAATPTAISGNVTSSDVTLGSSTDVFGLLALD
;
A
#
# COMPACT_ATOMS: atom_id res chain seq x y z
N MET A 1 -59.48 52.65 -22.67
CA MET A 1 -58.04 52.32 -22.75
C MET A 1 -57.78 51.09 -21.91
N LEU A 2 -57.70 49.91 -22.53
CA LEU A 2 -57.37 48.64 -21.84
C LEU A 2 -55.85 48.55 -21.65
N PHE A 3 -55.39 48.48 -20.40
CA PHE A 3 -54.01 48.09 -20.09
C PHE A 3 -53.88 46.56 -20.23
N ARG A 4 -53.11 46.10 -21.22
CA ARG A 4 -52.63 44.72 -21.28
C ARG A 4 -51.22 44.69 -20.68
N VAL A 5 -51.11 44.21 -19.45
CA VAL A 5 -49.83 43.86 -18.83
C VAL A 5 -49.51 42.43 -19.27
N THR A 6 -48.60 42.30 -20.24
CA THR A 6 -48.09 41.00 -20.66
C THR A 6 -46.93 40.62 -19.75
N LEU A 7 -47.18 39.79 -18.74
CA LEU A 7 -46.16 39.11 -17.97
C LEU A 7 -45.71 37.88 -18.78
N ILE A 8 -44.56 37.96 -19.45
CA ILE A 8 -43.90 36.76 -20.01
C ILE A 8 -42.82 36.35 -19.01
N ALA A 9 -43.11 35.25 -18.32
CA ALA A 9 -42.21 34.61 -17.37
C ALA A 9 -40.93 34.15 -18.09
N SER A 10 -39.79 34.70 -17.70
CA SER A 10 -38.48 34.19 -18.10
C SER A 10 -38.20 32.88 -17.34
N ALA A 11 -38.44 31.75 -18.00
CA ALA A 11 -38.00 30.45 -17.51
C ALA A 11 -36.49 30.31 -17.73
N THR A 12 -35.69 30.84 -16.80
CA THR A 12 -34.26 30.50 -16.69
C THR A 12 -34.15 29.03 -16.29
N LEU A 13 -33.97 28.16 -17.28
CA LEU A 13 -33.60 26.77 -17.09
C LEU A 13 -32.17 26.74 -16.55
N ALA A 14 -32.04 26.71 -15.22
CA ALA A 14 -30.75 26.47 -14.58
C ALA A 14 -30.33 25.04 -14.94
N LEU A 15 -29.42 24.92 -15.91
CA LEU A 15 -28.59 23.74 -16.10
C LEU A 15 -27.74 23.60 -14.84
N VAL A 16 -28.29 22.95 -13.82
CA VAL A 16 -27.50 22.40 -12.72
C VAL A 16 -26.71 21.27 -13.35
N ALA A 17 -25.53 21.58 -13.86
CA ALA A 17 -24.53 20.55 -14.12
C ALA A 17 -24.34 19.84 -12.78
N SER A 18 -24.87 18.63 -12.67
CA SER A 18 -24.51 17.70 -11.62
C SER A 18 -23.00 17.54 -11.72
N VAL A 19 -22.27 18.31 -10.90
CA VAL A 19 -20.84 18.09 -10.67
C VAL A 19 -20.75 16.68 -10.15
N ALA A 20 -20.38 15.78 -11.05
CA ALA A 20 -20.25 14.39 -10.75
C ALA A 20 -19.13 14.30 -9.71
N GLU A 21 -19.47 13.85 -8.50
CA GLU A 21 -18.57 13.84 -7.36
C GLU A 21 -17.54 12.72 -7.55
N ALA A 22 -16.44 13.13 -8.18
CA ALA A 22 -15.41 12.33 -8.82
C ALA A 22 -14.43 11.64 -7.86
N HIS A 23 -14.77 11.54 -6.58
CA HIS A 23 -13.76 11.46 -5.54
C HIS A 23 -13.50 9.99 -5.19
N SER A 24 -12.51 9.38 -5.86
CA SER A 24 -12.13 7.97 -5.69
C SER A 24 -11.09 7.76 -4.58
N TRP A 25 -11.04 6.56 -4.01
CA TRP A 25 -10.15 6.15 -2.91
C TRP A 25 -9.77 4.66 -2.99
N ALA A 26 -8.73 4.26 -2.27
CA ALA A 26 -8.41 2.84 -2.12
C ALA A 26 -9.40 2.15 -1.15
N ASP A 27 -10.39 1.44 -1.69
CA ASP A 27 -11.38 0.67 -0.94
C ASP A 27 -10.79 -0.61 -0.33
N CYS A 28 -9.90 -1.26 -1.07
CA CYS A 28 -9.16 -2.43 -0.62
C CYS A 28 -7.71 -2.36 -1.08
N VAL A 29 -6.76 -2.63 -0.20
CA VAL A 29 -5.32 -2.53 -0.52
C VAL A 29 -4.62 -3.90 -0.60
N ASP A 30 -5.29 -4.98 -0.17
CA ASP A 30 -4.87 -6.39 -0.39
C ASP A 30 -6.07 -7.18 -0.93
N TRP A 31 -6.42 -6.91 -2.18
CA TRP A 31 -7.45 -7.64 -2.91
C TRP A 31 -6.89 -8.96 -3.43
N ARG A 32 -7.58 -10.06 -3.14
CA ARG A 32 -7.20 -11.40 -3.60
C ARG A 32 -8.29 -11.97 -4.48
N PHE A 33 -7.93 -12.29 -5.71
CA PHE A 33 -8.87 -12.86 -6.69
C PHE A 33 -9.29 -14.27 -6.29
N LYS A 34 -10.59 -14.55 -6.42
CA LYS A 34 -11.16 -15.89 -6.27
C LYS A 34 -10.68 -16.82 -7.39
N HIS A 35 -10.55 -16.28 -8.61
CA HIS A 35 -10.08 -17.00 -9.79
C HIS A 35 -8.93 -16.21 -10.46
N PRO A 36 -7.67 -16.46 -10.09
CA PRO A 36 -6.54 -15.67 -10.61
C PRO A 36 -6.37 -15.70 -12.14
N SER A 37 -6.83 -16.75 -12.82
CA SER A 37 -6.83 -16.85 -14.28
C SER A 37 -7.92 -16.01 -14.96
N LYS A 38 -8.89 -15.50 -14.21
CA LYS A 38 -9.98 -14.63 -14.66
C LYS A 38 -10.18 -13.51 -13.63
N PRO A 39 -9.19 -12.60 -13.49
CA PRO A 39 -9.18 -11.61 -12.42
C PRO A 39 -10.39 -10.67 -12.53
N SER A 40 -11.05 -10.45 -11.39
CA SER A 40 -12.13 -9.49 -11.29
C SER A 40 -12.11 -8.76 -9.94
N PHE A 41 -12.22 -7.43 -10.01
CA PHE A 41 -12.34 -6.52 -8.88
C PHE A 41 -13.78 -6.38 -8.40
N ALA A 42 -14.76 -6.93 -9.13
CA ALA A 42 -16.13 -7.03 -8.65
C ALA A 42 -16.19 -7.82 -7.33
N ALA A 43 -17.21 -7.54 -6.51
CA ALA A 43 -17.38 -8.21 -5.22
C ALA A 43 -17.42 -9.75 -5.32
N SER A 44 -17.92 -10.29 -6.44
CA SER A 44 -17.93 -11.73 -6.73
C SER A 44 -16.58 -12.29 -7.18
N GLY A 45 -15.64 -11.44 -7.59
CA GLY A 45 -14.36 -11.78 -8.20
C GLY A 45 -13.22 -12.03 -7.20
N GLY A 46 -13.41 -11.70 -5.92
CA GLY A 46 -12.36 -11.78 -4.91
C GLY A 46 -12.81 -11.32 -3.54
N LYS A 47 -11.84 -11.13 -2.63
CA LYS A 47 -12.07 -10.65 -1.26
C LYS A 47 -10.95 -9.72 -0.83
N CYS A 48 -11.27 -8.83 0.10
CA CYS A 48 -10.30 -7.93 0.70
C CYS A 48 -9.65 -8.53 1.96
N TYR A 49 -8.33 -8.38 2.08
CA TYR A 49 -7.53 -8.88 3.19
C TYR A 49 -6.72 -7.78 3.91
N GLY A 50 -6.81 -6.54 3.44
CA GLY A 50 -6.08 -5.40 3.96
C GLY A 50 -6.73 -4.09 3.51
N TRP A 51 -6.76 -3.12 4.41
CA TRP A 51 -7.46 -1.85 4.22
C TRP A 51 -6.55 -0.65 4.47
N ALA A 52 -6.99 0.52 4.00
CA ALA A 52 -6.39 1.79 4.38
C ALA A 52 -6.51 2.06 5.89
N ARG A 53 -5.70 2.99 6.41
CA ARG A 53 -5.76 3.34 7.84
C ARG A 53 -7.15 3.81 8.22
N LYS A 54 -7.60 3.40 9.40
CA LYS A 54 -8.92 3.71 9.97
C LYS A 54 -10.09 3.47 9.00
N TYR A 55 -9.94 2.52 8.07
CA TYR A 55 -11.01 2.21 7.12
C TYR A 55 -12.23 1.68 7.86
N PRO A 56 -13.41 2.30 7.71
CA PRO A 56 -14.61 1.86 8.42
C PRO A 56 -15.04 0.49 7.91
N MET A 57 -15.31 -0.43 8.84
CA MET A 57 -15.86 -1.77 8.53
C MET A 57 -17.38 -1.83 8.74
N ASP A 58 -18.04 -0.69 8.61
CA ASP A 58 -19.50 -0.64 8.63
C ASP A 58 -20.09 -1.30 7.38
N LYS A 59 -21.42 -1.38 7.32
CA LYS A 59 -22.12 -1.97 6.17
C LYS A 59 -22.27 -1.00 5.00
N THR A 60 -21.42 0.03 4.90
CA THR A 60 -21.49 0.99 3.81
C THR A 60 -21.20 0.30 2.48
N PRO A 61 -22.07 0.46 1.47
CA PRO A 61 -21.84 -0.13 0.16
C PRO A 61 -20.56 0.39 -0.51
N PHE A 62 -19.98 -0.45 -1.38
CA PHE A 62 -18.82 -0.08 -2.19
C PHE A 62 -19.08 1.20 -2.99
N GLY A 63 -18.10 2.12 -2.96
CA GLY A 63 -18.18 3.40 -3.69
C GLY A 63 -19.11 4.45 -3.06
N LYS A 64 -19.57 4.24 -1.82
CA LYS A 64 -20.48 5.15 -1.07
C LYS A 64 -19.88 5.78 0.20
N LEU A 65 -18.56 5.72 0.37
CA LEU A 65 -17.86 6.36 1.50
C LEU A 65 -17.46 7.82 1.22
N ASP A 66 -17.87 8.38 0.09
CA ASP A 66 -17.78 9.80 -0.24
C ASP A 66 -18.76 10.65 0.58
N SER A 67 -19.93 10.11 0.92
CA SER A 67 -20.91 10.79 1.78
C SER A 67 -20.81 10.39 3.27
N ALA A 68 -19.78 9.62 3.63
CA ALA A 68 -19.56 9.23 5.03
C ALA A 68 -18.95 10.37 5.84
N ASP A 69 -19.09 10.32 7.17
CA ASP A 69 -18.39 11.21 8.09
C ASP A 69 -17.47 10.41 9.03
N PRO A 70 -16.13 10.54 8.92
CA PRO A 70 -15.43 11.28 7.87
C PRO A 70 -15.44 10.51 6.53
N ASN A 71 -15.45 11.26 5.41
CA ASN A 71 -15.42 10.68 4.06
C ASN A 71 -14.07 9.98 3.79
N ARG A 72 -13.97 9.21 2.70
CA ARG A 72 -12.70 8.54 2.32
C ARG A 72 -11.94 9.20 1.18
N HIS A 73 -12.44 10.31 0.66
CA HIS A 73 -12.01 10.86 -0.61
C HIS A 73 -11.05 12.03 -0.46
N TYR A 74 -10.03 11.88 0.39
CA TYR A 74 -9.10 12.96 0.70
C TYR A 74 -8.46 13.58 -0.55
N GLN A 75 -8.81 14.84 -0.84
CA GLN A 75 -8.23 15.64 -1.91
C GLN A 75 -7.12 16.53 -1.35
N GLN A 76 -5.91 16.37 -1.88
CA GLN A 76 -4.78 17.20 -1.52
C GLN A 76 -5.02 18.67 -1.89
N LYS A 77 -4.43 19.58 -1.12
CA LYS A 77 -4.53 21.02 -1.38
C LYS A 77 -3.97 21.36 -2.76
N ARG A 78 -4.81 21.93 -3.62
CA ARG A 78 -4.42 22.31 -4.98
C ARG A 78 -3.37 23.43 -4.95
N GLY A 79 -2.36 23.33 -5.83
CA GLY A 79 -1.29 24.32 -5.95
C GLY A 79 -0.20 24.24 -4.87
N ASP A 80 -0.35 23.36 -3.88
CA ASP A 80 0.73 23.08 -2.92
C ASP A 80 1.80 22.20 -3.57
N SER A 81 3.06 22.62 -3.48
CA SER A 81 4.21 21.86 -3.99
C SER A 81 4.55 20.63 -3.14
N ASN A 82 4.10 20.59 -1.88
CA ASN A 82 4.34 19.49 -0.95
C ASN A 82 3.15 19.32 0.01
N PRO A 83 1.96 18.95 -0.52
CA PRO A 83 0.76 18.82 0.29
C PRO A 83 0.91 17.70 1.33
N VAL A 84 0.03 17.73 2.34
CA VAL A 84 -0.10 16.62 3.29
C VAL A 84 -0.39 15.31 2.51
N PRO A 85 0.44 14.27 2.63
CA PRO A 85 0.35 13.11 1.74
C PRO A 85 -0.70 12.08 2.17
N CYS A 86 -0.93 11.94 3.47
CA CYS A 86 -1.95 11.08 4.05
C CYS A 86 -2.89 11.99 4.84
N SER A 87 -4.21 11.86 4.64
CA SER A 87 -5.17 12.74 5.30
C SER A 87 -4.93 12.78 6.81
N ASP A 88 -4.94 13.97 7.39
CA ASP A 88 -4.89 14.18 8.84
C ASP A 88 -6.27 14.48 9.42
N GLY A 89 -7.33 14.48 8.60
CA GLY A 89 -8.69 14.86 9.00
C GLY A 89 -9.01 16.35 8.87
N HIS A 90 -8.04 17.19 8.52
CA HIS A 90 -8.17 18.65 8.65
C HIS A 90 -7.60 19.41 7.44
N SER A 91 -6.49 18.94 6.90
CA SER A 91 -5.79 19.47 5.74
C SER A 91 -6.41 18.94 4.44
N GLY A 92 -6.21 19.67 3.34
CA GLY A 92 -6.71 19.31 2.02
C GLY A 92 -7.61 20.37 1.43
N THR A 93 -7.95 20.20 0.14
CA THR A 93 -9.10 20.88 -0.44
C THR A 93 -10.39 20.23 0.09
N GLU A 94 -10.37 18.89 0.18
CA GLU A 94 -11.42 18.08 0.79
C GLU A 94 -10.76 17.19 1.84
N PRO A 95 -10.86 17.56 3.13
CA PRO A 95 -10.37 16.71 4.21
C PRO A 95 -11.12 15.38 4.22
N GLY A 96 -10.37 14.27 4.23
CA GLY A 96 -10.95 12.94 4.40
C GLY A 96 -10.66 12.38 5.79
N SER A 97 -11.06 11.13 6.03
CA SER A 97 -10.76 10.38 7.26
C SER A 97 -9.28 10.44 7.62
N ASP A 98 -8.96 10.59 8.92
CA ASP A 98 -7.57 10.59 9.39
C ASP A 98 -6.87 9.26 9.05
N GLU A 99 -5.92 9.33 8.14
CA GLU A 99 -5.05 8.27 7.68
C GLU A 99 -3.59 8.52 8.09
N THR A 100 -3.33 9.33 9.12
CA THR A 100 -1.99 9.50 9.67
C THR A 100 -1.51 8.23 10.36
N ARG A 101 -0.18 8.00 10.34
CA ARG A 101 0.45 6.85 10.98
C ARG A 101 0.26 6.90 12.49
N GLN A 102 -0.44 5.91 13.01
CA GLN A 102 -0.74 5.81 14.43
C GLN A 102 0.42 5.21 15.23
N LYS A 103 0.47 5.51 16.53
CA LYS A 103 1.42 4.94 17.50
C LYS A 103 0.69 4.29 18.68
N PRO A 104 0.74 2.95 18.82
CA PRO A 104 1.25 1.97 17.85
C PRO A 104 0.42 1.92 16.56
N ILE A 105 0.98 1.36 15.48
CA ILE A 105 0.33 1.20 14.17
C ILE A 105 -1.01 0.46 14.29
N SER A 106 -1.10 -0.51 15.21
CA SER A 106 -2.33 -1.27 15.46
C SER A 106 -3.54 -0.42 15.82
N LYS A 107 -3.38 0.82 16.30
CA LYS A 107 -4.52 1.73 16.55
C LYS A 107 -5.26 2.15 15.27
N ALA A 108 -4.65 2.01 14.09
CA ALA A 108 -5.31 2.30 12.82
C ALA A 108 -6.12 1.11 12.27
N TYR A 109 -6.06 -0.06 12.92
CA TYR A 109 -6.52 -1.32 12.35
C TYR A 109 -7.28 -2.18 13.37
N GLY A 110 -8.19 -3.02 12.87
CA GLY A 110 -9.00 -3.93 13.69
C GLY A 110 -10.10 -3.24 14.49
N GLY A 111 -10.89 -4.04 15.22
CA GLY A 111 -12.08 -3.57 15.92
C GLY A 111 -13.10 -3.02 14.92
N LYS A 112 -13.38 -1.70 15.01
CA LYS A 112 -14.25 -0.99 14.06
C LYS A 112 -13.58 -0.67 12.72
N TYR A 113 -12.27 -0.87 12.61
CA TYR A 113 -11.49 -0.60 11.41
C TYR A 113 -11.05 -1.88 10.69
N GLY A 114 -10.72 -1.73 9.41
CA GLY A 114 -10.19 -2.81 8.58
C GLY A 114 -8.88 -3.38 9.12
N LYS A 115 -8.53 -4.58 8.66
CA LYS A 115 -7.27 -5.24 9.00
C LYS A 115 -6.08 -4.57 8.31
N GLN A 116 -4.92 -4.61 8.96
CA GLN A 116 -3.66 -4.26 8.31
C GLN A 116 -3.31 -5.29 7.20
N ALA A 117 -2.83 -4.81 6.05
CA ALA A 117 -2.30 -5.66 4.99
C ALA A 117 -0.98 -6.33 5.39
N SER A 118 -0.70 -7.51 4.83
CA SER A 118 0.58 -8.20 5.01
C SER A 118 1.03 -8.85 3.71
N ALA A 119 2.33 -8.83 3.45
CA ALA A 119 2.96 -9.37 2.25
C ALA A 119 4.37 -9.88 2.55
N THR A 120 4.89 -10.76 1.70
CA THR A 120 6.32 -11.06 1.64
C THR A 120 6.97 -10.15 0.58
N ALA A 121 8.23 -9.78 0.78
CA ALA A 121 8.98 -9.06 -0.23
C ALA A 121 8.99 -9.84 -1.56
N GLY A 122 8.61 -9.18 -2.66
CA GLY A 122 8.45 -9.81 -3.98
C GLY A 122 7.03 -10.34 -4.30
N ASP A 123 6.13 -10.37 -3.32
CA ASP A 123 4.74 -10.76 -3.54
C ASP A 123 4.03 -9.78 -4.49
N THR A 124 3.00 -10.29 -5.17
CA THR A 124 2.03 -9.44 -5.87
C THR A 124 0.93 -9.04 -4.90
N MET A 125 0.63 -7.75 -4.80
CA MET A 125 -0.51 -7.23 -4.07
C MET A 125 -1.40 -6.43 -5.02
N CYS A 126 -2.71 -6.48 -4.81
CA CYS A 126 -3.67 -5.78 -5.65
C CYS A 126 -4.48 -4.79 -4.82
N VAL A 127 -4.71 -3.61 -5.39
CA VAL A 127 -5.55 -2.56 -4.85
C VAL A 127 -6.82 -2.44 -5.69
N ARG A 128 -7.94 -2.12 -5.04
CA ARG A 128 -9.24 -1.89 -5.64
C ARG A 128 -9.77 -0.52 -5.25
N TRP A 129 -10.41 0.18 -6.18
CA TRP A 129 -11.05 1.48 -5.97
C TRP A 129 -12.36 1.59 -6.77
N PRO A 130 -13.30 2.46 -6.35
CA PRO A 130 -14.48 2.80 -7.14
C PRO A 130 -14.11 3.74 -8.29
N ALA A 131 -14.66 3.51 -9.48
CA ALA A 131 -14.32 4.25 -10.70
C ALA A 131 -14.66 5.73 -10.66
N LYS A 132 -15.58 6.17 -9.79
CA LYS A 132 -15.97 7.57 -9.76
C LYS A 132 -17.15 7.91 -10.67
N ASN A 133 -17.35 7.11 -11.74
CA ASN A 133 -17.78 7.48 -13.11
C ASN A 133 -16.65 7.90 -14.08
N HIS A 134 -15.39 7.94 -13.62
CA HIS A 134 -14.23 8.34 -14.42
C HIS A 134 -13.56 7.22 -15.20
N ALA A 135 -14.31 6.15 -15.48
CA ALA A 135 -13.83 5.07 -16.33
C ALA A 135 -14.62 4.92 -17.65
N VAL A 136 -15.41 5.93 -18.01
CA VAL A 136 -16.10 6.02 -19.29
C VAL A 136 -15.12 6.11 -20.46
N LYS A 137 -15.46 5.53 -21.61
CA LYS A 137 -14.57 5.46 -22.79
C LYS A 137 -14.17 6.83 -23.35
N SER A 138 -15.04 7.84 -23.22
CA SER A 138 -14.83 9.21 -23.72
C SER A 138 -13.78 9.99 -22.94
N GLU A 139 -13.51 9.63 -21.68
CA GLU A 139 -12.53 10.33 -20.86
C GLU A 139 -11.10 9.83 -21.10
N PRO A 140 -10.08 10.73 -21.03
CA PRO A 140 -8.69 10.33 -21.10
C PRO A 140 -8.31 9.36 -19.97
N GLU A 141 -7.33 8.49 -20.25
CA GLU A 141 -6.78 7.61 -19.21
C GLU A 141 -5.88 8.41 -18.26
N HIS A 142 -6.12 8.21 -16.96
CA HIS A 142 -5.28 8.72 -15.89
C HIS A 142 -4.61 7.56 -15.15
N TYR A 143 -3.69 7.87 -14.24
CA TYR A 143 -2.93 6.84 -13.56
C TYR A 143 -3.00 6.96 -12.05
N VAL A 144 -3.13 5.80 -11.43
CA VAL A 144 -2.84 5.57 -10.04
C VAL A 144 -1.34 5.34 -9.90
N TYR A 145 -0.72 6.08 -8.99
CA TYR A 145 0.65 5.89 -8.54
C TYR A 145 0.65 5.21 -7.18
N ILE A 146 1.35 4.08 -7.06
CA ILE A 146 1.63 3.42 -5.79
C ILE A 146 3.01 3.87 -5.33
N ASN A 147 3.05 4.65 -4.24
CA ASN A 147 4.27 5.22 -3.68
C ASN A 147 4.57 4.54 -2.35
N MET A 148 5.80 4.09 -2.15
CA MET A 148 6.19 3.34 -0.95
C MET A 148 7.65 3.64 -0.64
N PRO A 149 8.05 4.22 0.51
CA PRO A 149 9.45 4.44 0.82
C PRO A 149 10.28 3.15 0.83
N LYS A 150 11.56 3.23 0.45
CA LYS A 150 12.48 2.06 0.42
C LYS A 150 12.84 1.53 1.82
N LYS A 151 12.53 2.27 2.88
CA LYS A 151 12.88 1.95 4.26
C LYS A 151 11.67 2.11 5.17
N VAL A 152 11.65 1.38 6.28
CA VAL A 152 10.67 1.57 7.34
C VAL A 152 10.87 2.95 7.98
N LEU A 153 9.79 3.70 8.13
CA LEU A 153 9.79 5.03 8.73
C LEU A 153 9.03 5.04 10.05
N SER A 154 9.39 5.97 10.94
CA SER A 154 8.73 6.15 12.25
C SER A 154 7.49 7.06 12.21
N LYS A 155 7.31 7.79 11.10
CA LYS A 155 6.20 8.69 10.79
C LYS A 155 5.92 8.68 9.29
N ASP A 156 4.81 9.27 8.87
CA ASP A 156 4.57 9.50 7.44
C ASP A 156 5.63 10.46 6.88
N PRO A 157 6.22 10.14 5.71
CA PRO A 157 7.08 11.07 4.99
C PRO A 157 6.25 12.17 4.34
N ASP A 158 6.89 13.20 3.82
CA ASP A 158 6.21 14.22 3.02
C ASP A 158 5.86 13.73 1.60
N GLN A 159 5.06 14.51 0.86
CA GLN A 159 4.62 14.10 -0.48
C GLN A 159 5.79 13.97 -1.46
N LYS A 160 6.79 14.84 -1.38
CA LYS A 160 8.01 14.74 -2.21
C LYS A 160 8.73 13.40 -2.00
N THR A 161 8.89 12.98 -0.75
CA THR A 161 9.53 11.71 -0.40
C THR A 161 8.71 10.51 -0.86
N PHE A 162 7.37 10.55 -0.77
CA PHE A 162 6.52 9.52 -1.38
C PHE A 162 6.75 9.43 -2.89
N SER A 163 6.63 10.56 -3.59
CA SER A 163 6.73 10.62 -5.04
C SER A 163 8.12 10.25 -5.57
N ALA A 164 9.17 10.37 -4.74
CA ALA A 164 10.51 9.91 -5.08
C ALA A 164 10.65 8.38 -5.18
N ASN A 165 9.71 7.60 -4.65
CA ASN A 165 9.73 6.14 -4.76
C ASN A 165 8.37 5.57 -5.19
N ASN A 166 8.05 5.78 -6.47
CA ASN A 166 6.94 5.11 -7.13
C ASN A 166 7.32 3.65 -7.45
N ILE A 167 6.52 2.70 -6.95
CA ILE A 167 6.71 1.26 -7.20
C ILE A 167 5.73 0.70 -8.23
N ALA A 168 4.68 1.45 -8.58
CA ALA A 168 3.78 1.10 -9.67
C ALA A 168 3.03 2.31 -10.24
N LYS A 169 2.74 2.24 -11.53
CA LYS A 169 1.84 3.13 -12.28
C LYS A 169 0.76 2.26 -12.92
N ILE A 170 -0.48 2.44 -12.50
CA ILE A 170 -1.62 1.57 -12.85
C ILE A 170 -2.67 2.42 -13.58
N PRO A 171 -3.20 1.99 -14.74
CA PRO A 171 -4.32 2.69 -15.39
C PRO A 171 -5.52 2.79 -14.44
N PHE A 172 -6.07 3.99 -14.26
CA PHE A 172 -7.19 4.21 -13.36
C PHE A 172 -8.45 3.47 -13.86
N LYS A 173 -8.63 3.40 -15.19
CA LYS A 173 -9.79 2.78 -15.86
C LYS A 173 -9.66 1.26 -16.01
N ASN A 174 -8.77 0.61 -15.27
CA ASN A 174 -8.61 -0.84 -15.29
C ASN A 174 -9.76 -1.53 -14.52
N CYS A 175 -10.93 -1.57 -15.16
CA CYS A 175 -12.20 -2.02 -14.60
C CYS A 175 -12.70 -3.27 -15.34
N ASN A 176 -13.55 -4.07 -14.67
CA ASN A 176 -14.14 -5.27 -15.28
C ASN A 176 -15.35 -5.00 -16.19
N SER A 177 -15.81 -3.76 -16.27
CA SER A 177 -16.98 -3.32 -17.05
C SER A 177 -16.74 -1.90 -17.60
N ASN A 178 -17.73 -1.34 -18.33
CA ASN A 178 -17.63 -0.06 -19.04
C ASN A 178 -17.43 1.21 -18.17
N GLY A 179 -17.10 1.10 -16.87
CA GLY A 179 -16.56 2.21 -16.09
C GLY A 179 -17.50 3.37 -15.74
N ASP A 180 -18.75 3.31 -16.19
CA ASP A 180 -19.70 4.44 -16.28
C ASP A 180 -20.59 4.61 -15.03
N THR A 181 -20.15 4.10 -13.89
CA THR A 181 -20.91 4.29 -12.64
C THR A 181 -19.98 4.57 -11.48
N ASP A 182 -20.46 5.33 -10.48
CA ASP A 182 -19.77 5.59 -9.22
C ASP A 182 -19.19 4.33 -8.59
N THR A 183 -19.94 3.23 -8.69
CA THR A 183 -19.65 1.97 -8.00
C THR A 183 -18.98 0.94 -8.91
N THR A 184 -18.53 1.33 -10.11
CA THR A 184 -17.78 0.41 -10.97
C THR A 184 -16.45 0.07 -10.29
N PRO A 185 -16.17 -1.22 -10.02
CA PRO A 185 -14.93 -1.60 -9.37
C PRO A 185 -13.80 -1.67 -10.39
N CYS A 186 -12.75 -0.91 -10.10
CA CYS A 186 -11.50 -0.90 -10.83
C CYS A 186 -10.36 -1.29 -9.89
N GLY A 187 -9.20 -1.61 -10.43
CA GLY A 187 -8.08 -1.98 -9.60
C GLY A 187 -6.81 -2.23 -10.37
N GLY A 188 -5.78 -2.66 -9.66
CA GLY A 188 -4.60 -3.22 -10.30
C GLY A 188 -3.63 -3.80 -9.31
N CYS A 189 -2.67 -4.55 -9.84
CA CYS A 189 -1.72 -5.29 -9.05
C CYS A 189 -0.31 -4.76 -9.26
N PHE A 190 0.49 -4.82 -8.21
CA PHE A 190 1.88 -4.37 -8.20
C PHE A 190 2.73 -5.33 -7.37
N LYS A 191 4.04 -5.27 -7.58
CA LYS A 191 5.02 -6.05 -6.83
C LYS A 191 5.48 -5.28 -5.60
N ILE A 192 5.48 -5.93 -4.44
CA ILE A 192 6.27 -5.45 -3.30
C ILE A 192 7.74 -5.61 -3.67
N PRO A 193 8.58 -4.56 -3.51
CA PRO A 193 9.99 -4.67 -3.85
C PRO A 193 10.64 -5.85 -3.11
N SER A 194 11.37 -6.69 -3.84
CA SER A 194 11.93 -7.95 -3.30
C SER A 194 13.09 -7.74 -2.33
N SER A 195 13.68 -6.55 -2.32
CA SER A 195 14.82 -6.17 -1.48
C SER A 195 14.42 -5.56 -0.13
N LEU A 196 13.13 -5.56 0.22
CA LEU A 196 12.68 -4.97 1.48
C LEU A 196 12.97 -5.89 2.66
N ASP A 197 13.51 -5.30 3.72
CA ASP A 197 13.61 -5.92 5.03
C ASP A 197 12.22 -6.08 5.68
N SER A 198 12.12 -6.94 6.68
CA SER A 198 10.90 -7.10 7.47
C SER A 198 10.53 -5.79 8.18
N GLY A 199 9.25 -5.40 8.15
CA GLY A 199 8.76 -4.24 8.87
C GLY A 199 7.45 -3.66 8.35
N ASN A 200 7.00 -2.55 8.96
CA ASN A 200 5.76 -1.87 8.58
C ASN A 200 6.04 -0.66 7.70
N TYR A 201 5.87 -0.84 6.40
CA TYR A 201 6.07 0.19 5.39
C TYR A 201 4.76 0.93 5.14
N VAL A 202 4.86 2.25 5.01
CA VAL A 202 3.73 3.06 4.55
C VAL A 202 3.65 3.00 3.02
N VAL A 203 2.44 2.94 2.49
CA VAL A 203 2.15 2.99 1.07
C VAL A 203 1.06 4.03 0.83
N GLN A 204 1.20 4.77 -0.26
CA GLN A 204 0.22 5.75 -0.73
C GLN A 204 -0.28 5.32 -2.11
N TRP A 205 -1.60 5.25 -2.24
CA TRP A 205 -2.32 5.25 -3.51
C TRP A 205 -2.61 6.71 -3.84
N ARG A 206 -2.14 7.19 -4.98
CA ARG A 206 -2.29 8.60 -5.40
C ARG A 206 -2.72 8.66 -6.85
N TRP A 207 -3.84 9.28 -7.15
CA TRP A 207 -4.29 9.47 -8.52
C TRP A 207 -4.61 10.95 -8.78
N MET A 208 -4.53 11.34 -10.04
CA MET A 208 -4.81 12.69 -10.49
C MET A 208 -6.04 12.66 -11.37
N LEU A 209 -7.13 13.26 -10.90
CA LEU A 209 -8.37 13.38 -11.67
C LEU A 209 -8.19 14.46 -12.75
N ASN A 210 -8.00 15.70 -12.31
CA ASN A 210 -7.71 16.83 -13.16
C ASN A 210 -6.30 17.34 -12.86
N GLN A 211 -5.77 18.20 -13.75
CA GLN A 211 -4.44 18.77 -13.57
C GLN A 211 -4.30 19.47 -12.21
N GLY A 212 -3.45 18.90 -11.34
CA GLY A 212 -3.18 19.41 -9.99
C GLY A 212 -4.19 18.99 -8.92
N GLU A 213 -5.17 18.16 -9.27
CA GLU A 213 -6.19 17.63 -8.34
C GLU A 213 -5.87 16.17 -8.03
N TYR A 214 -5.22 15.97 -6.88
CA TYR A 214 -4.77 14.66 -6.43
C TYR A 214 -5.62 14.16 -5.27
N TYR A 215 -6.04 12.90 -5.34
CA TYR A 215 -6.62 12.20 -4.21
C TYR A 215 -5.71 11.08 -3.75
N THR A 216 -5.74 10.82 -2.44
CA THR A 216 -4.83 9.87 -1.83
C THR A 216 -5.50 8.98 -0.79
N SER A 217 -4.98 7.75 -0.68
CA SER A 217 -5.27 6.85 0.43
C SER A 217 -3.96 6.23 0.93
N CYS A 218 -3.78 6.17 2.25
CA CYS A 218 -2.58 5.66 2.91
C CYS A 218 -2.84 4.43 3.78
N TRP A 219 -1.89 3.50 3.75
CA TRP A 219 -1.92 2.30 4.57
C TRP A 219 -0.53 1.84 4.98
N ASP A 220 -0.46 0.99 5.99
CA ASP A 220 0.72 0.26 6.40
C ASP A 220 0.63 -1.18 5.92
N VAL A 221 1.71 -1.69 5.33
CA VAL A 221 1.88 -3.10 4.96
C VAL A 221 2.90 -3.71 5.91
N ASN A 222 2.51 -4.80 6.58
CA ASN A 222 3.44 -5.64 7.32
C ASN A 222 4.19 -6.54 6.34
N VAL A 223 5.40 -6.13 5.96
CA VAL A 223 6.28 -6.86 5.04
C VAL A 223 7.12 -7.86 5.82
N LYS A 224 7.19 -9.10 5.33
CA LYS A 224 8.20 -10.09 5.73
C LYS A 224 9.29 -10.14 4.66
N ALA A 225 10.56 -10.10 5.08
CA ALA A 225 11.68 -10.26 4.15
C ALA A 225 11.60 -11.61 3.42
N LYS A 226 11.99 -11.63 2.14
CA LYS A 226 12.10 -12.87 1.39
C LYS A 226 13.36 -13.61 1.87
N VAL A 227 13.19 -14.83 2.37
CA VAL A 227 14.34 -15.70 2.69
C VAL A 227 14.99 -16.07 1.37
N THR A 228 16.18 -15.52 1.12
CA THR A 228 16.99 -15.91 -0.03
C THR A 228 17.92 -17.00 0.46
N THR A 229 17.61 -18.27 0.17
CA THR A 229 18.52 -19.38 0.41
C THR A 229 19.75 -19.15 -0.46
N THR A 230 20.78 -18.53 0.11
CA THR A 230 22.07 -18.45 -0.56
C THR A 230 22.64 -19.85 -0.47
N THR A 231 22.54 -20.61 -1.56
CA THR A 231 23.31 -21.84 -1.72
C THR A 231 24.77 -21.42 -1.76
N THR A 232 25.42 -21.42 -0.60
CA THR A 232 26.87 -21.35 -0.52
C THR A 232 27.39 -22.63 -1.16
N THR A 233 27.73 -22.57 -2.44
CA THR A 233 28.50 -23.61 -3.09
C THR A 233 29.89 -23.58 -2.44
N THR A 234 30.09 -24.37 -1.39
CA THR A 234 31.43 -24.63 -0.87
C THR A 234 32.18 -25.37 -1.97
N THR A 235 33.00 -24.65 -2.73
CA THR A 235 33.95 -25.25 -3.64
C THR A 235 34.99 -25.98 -2.81
N THR A 236 34.79 -27.28 -2.58
CA THR A 236 35.79 -28.17 -2.00
C THR A 236 36.95 -28.27 -2.99
N THR A 237 38.01 -27.48 -2.78
CA THR A 237 39.29 -27.70 -3.45
C THR A 237 39.89 -29.01 -2.95
N THR A 238 39.80 -30.05 -3.76
CA THR A 238 40.50 -31.33 -3.59
C THR A 238 42.00 -31.09 -3.73
N SER A 239 42.72 -31.00 -2.61
CA SER A 239 44.19 -31.09 -2.60
C SER A 239 44.58 -32.56 -2.73
N SER A 240 45.35 -32.87 -3.78
CA SER A 240 45.83 -34.22 -4.07
C SER A 240 46.74 -34.74 -2.95
N ALA A 241 46.57 -36.01 -2.61
CA ALA A 241 47.20 -36.70 -1.49
C ALA A 241 48.72 -36.83 -1.65
N ALA A 242 49.45 -36.62 -0.54
CA ALA A 242 50.78 -37.19 -0.33
C ALA A 242 50.68 -38.34 0.69
N THR A 243 51.25 -39.47 0.30
CA THR A 243 51.27 -40.77 0.98
C THR A 243 51.85 -40.71 2.40
N PRO A 244 51.18 -41.21 3.44
CA PRO A 244 51.80 -41.39 4.75
C PRO A 244 52.56 -42.73 4.82
N THR A 245 53.86 -42.65 5.09
CA THR A 245 54.73 -43.78 5.45
C THR A 245 54.40 -44.27 6.86
N ALA A 246 54.22 -45.59 7.02
CA ALA A 246 53.93 -46.24 8.30
C ALA A 246 55.13 -46.18 9.25
N ILE A 247 54.89 -45.80 10.51
CA ILE A 247 55.79 -46.08 11.64
C ILE A 247 54.98 -46.80 12.72
N SER A 248 55.48 -47.98 13.08
CA SER A 248 55.02 -48.88 14.13
C SER A 248 55.35 -48.32 15.50
N GLY A 249 54.40 -48.34 16.43
CA GLY A 249 54.61 -47.96 17.83
C GLY A 249 53.40 -48.35 18.68
N ASN A 250 53.57 -49.40 19.48
CA ASN A 250 52.56 -49.99 20.36
C ASN A 250 52.71 -49.39 21.77
N VAL A 251 51.71 -48.64 22.28
CA VAL A 251 51.60 -48.29 23.71
C VAL A 251 50.14 -48.29 24.15
N THR A 252 49.88 -48.98 25.25
CA THR A 252 48.62 -49.21 25.95
C THR A 252 48.31 -48.15 27.00
N SER A 253 47.04 -48.14 27.44
CA SER A 253 46.47 -47.62 28.71
C SER A 253 45.73 -46.27 28.76
N SER A 254 44.41 -46.42 29.00
CA SER A 254 43.52 -45.80 30.01
C SER A 254 43.40 -44.27 30.19
N ASP A 255 42.12 -43.87 30.22
CA ASP A 255 41.49 -42.76 30.96
C ASP A 255 41.92 -41.32 30.63
N VAL A 256 40.99 -40.55 30.04
CA VAL A 256 40.86 -39.11 30.31
C VAL A 256 39.37 -38.71 30.37
N THR A 257 39.01 -38.21 31.55
CA THR A 257 37.74 -37.65 32.00
C THR A 257 37.46 -36.25 31.44
N LEU A 258 36.17 -35.86 31.49
CA LEU A 258 35.65 -34.52 31.17
C LEU A 258 36.31 -33.39 31.95
N GLY A 259 36.50 -32.23 31.29
CA GLY A 259 36.85 -30.97 31.93
C GLY A 259 36.38 -29.75 31.10
N SER A 260 35.47 -28.98 31.68
CA SER A 260 34.98 -27.68 31.22
C SER A 260 36.07 -26.61 31.21
N SER A 261 36.07 -25.71 30.22
CA SER A 261 36.79 -24.43 30.31
C SER A 261 35.89 -23.29 29.82
N THR A 262 35.58 -22.39 30.75
CA THR A 262 35.10 -21.03 30.51
C THR A 262 36.32 -20.11 30.47
N ASP A 263 36.59 -19.49 29.31
CA ASP A 263 37.64 -18.49 29.19
C ASP A 263 37.13 -17.11 29.61
N VAL A 264 37.73 -16.58 30.68
CA VAL A 264 37.70 -15.19 31.10
C VAL A 264 39.09 -14.62 30.83
N PHE A 265 39.20 -13.66 29.90
CA PHE A 265 40.43 -12.90 29.67
C PHE A 265 40.53 -11.73 30.67
N GLY A 266 41.62 -11.73 31.44
CA GLY A 266 42.00 -10.66 32.37
C GLY A 266 42.91 -9.59 31.73
N LEU A 267 42.59 -8.34 32.06
CA LEU A 267 43.43 -7.32 32.73
C LEU A 267 44.93 -7.16 32.38
N LEU A 268 45.32 -5.95 31.95
CA LEU A 268 46.58 -5.21 32.21
C LEU A 268 46.28 -3.72 31.86
N ALA A 269 46.77 -2.65 32.50
CA ALA A 269 47.82 -2.45 33.50
C ALA A 269 47.61 -1.11 34.24
N LEU A 270 48.40 -0.92 35.30
CA LEU A 270 48.56 0.25 36.18
C LEU A 270 49.19 1.47 35.47
N ASP A 271 48.72 2.68 35.79
CA ASP A 271 49.37 3.68 36.68
C ASP A 271 48.32 4.71 37.13
#